data_AF-A0A6B3HBU5-F1
#
_entry.id   AF-A0A6B3HBU5-F1
#
_cell.length_a   1.000
_cell.length_b   1.000
_cell.length_c   1.000
_cell.angle_alpha   90.00
_cell.angle_beta   90.00
_cell.angle_gamma   90.00
#
_symmetry.space_group_name_H-M   'P 1'
#
loop_
_entity.id
_entity.type
_entity.pdbx_description
1 polymer ?
#
loop_
_entity_poly.entity_id
_entity_poly.type
_entity_poly.pdbx_seq_one_letter_code
_entity_poly.pdbx_strand_id
1 'polypeptide(L)'
;VLAVKLQELFGLAETPRVAGVPVLVHLLSPAGRPAAVTADLASFWREGYKAVRAELRGRYPKHPWPEDPATVPATRYTTARLKRS
;
A
#
# COMPACT_ATOMS: atom_id res chain seq x y z
N VAL A 1 8.45 -12.50 6.24
CA VAL A 1 8.32 -11.34 5.31
C VAL A 1 6.94 -11.39 4.68
N LEU A 2 6.23 -10.26 4.62
CA LEU A 2 4.94 -10.12 3.93
C LEU A 2 5.17 -9.39 2.60
N ALA A 3 5.00 -10.08 1.48
CA ALA A 3 5.03 -9.47 0.16
C ALA A 3 3.59 -9.22 -0.31
N VAL A 4 3.22 -7.95 -0.48
CA VAL A 4 1.81 -7.56 -0.70
C VAL A 4 1.73 -6.32 -1.57
N LYS A 5 0.73 -6.25 -2.46
CA LYS A 5 0.49 -5.03 -3.24
C LYS A 5 0.12 -3.89 -2.31
N LEU A 6 0.69 -2.73 -2.54
CA LEU A 6 0.50 -1.57 -1.68
C LEU A 6 -0.98 -1.26 -1.45
N GLN A 7 -1.82 -1.32 -2.50
CA GLN A 7 -3.25 -1.00 -2.38
C GLN A 7 -4.06 -2.01 -1.54
N GLU A 8 -3.51 -3.19 -1.26
CA GLU A 8 -4.13 -4.20 -0.39
C GLU A 8 -3.84 -3.94 1.10
N LEU A 9 -3.00 -2.94 1.42
CA LEU A 9 -2.78 -2.46 2.79
C LEU A 9 -3.44 -1.11 3.10
N PHE A 10 -4.23 -0.53 2.20
CA PHE A 10 -5.00 0.66 2.54
C PHE A 10 -5.95 0.38 3.72
N GLY A 11 -6.11 1.36 4.59
CA GLY A 11 -6.92 1.22 5.82
C GLY A 11 -6.16 0.57 6.98
N LEU A 12 -4.98 0.00 6.75
CA LEU A 12 -4.17 -0.62 7.80
C LEU A 12 -3.17 0.41 8.35
N ALA A 13 -3.49 1.00 9.51
CA ALA A 13 -2.70 2.08 10.09
C ALA A 13 -1.32 1.62 10.63
N GLU A 14 -1.24 0.41 11.18
CA GLU A 14 -0.04 -0.10 11.88
C GLU A 14 0.49 -1.40 11.28
N THR A 15 1.78 -1.68 11.49
CA THR A 15 2.40 -2.93 11.04
C THR A 15 1.83 -4.12 11.83
N PRO A 16 1.30 -5.15 11.15
CA PRO A 16 0.91 -6.39 11.81
C PRO A 16 2.09 -7.03 12.55
N ARG A 17 1.82 -7.64 13.70
CA ARG A 17 2.80 -8.34 14.51
C ARG A 17 2.53 -9.84 14.54
N VAL A 18 3.59 -10.63 14.53
CA VAL A 18 3.55 -12.08 14.74
C VAL A 18 4.40 -12.38 15.97
N ALA A 19 3.81 -13.02 16.99
CA ALA A 19 4.45 -13.26 18.28
C ALA A 19 5.08 -11.98 18.90
N GLY A 20 4.40 -10.84 18.75
CA GLY A 20 4.86 -9.54 19.25
C GLY A 20 5.89 -8.82 18.35
N VAL A 21 6.42 -9.48 17.32
CA VAL A 21 7.44 -8.92 16.42
C VAL A 21 6.77 -8.31 15.18
N PRO A 22 7.08 -7.05 14.80
CA PRO A 22 6.52 -6.44 13.59
C PRO A 22 6.99 -7.18 12.33
N VAL A 23 6.07 -7.42 11.39
CA VAL A 23 6.38 -8.09 10.14
C VAL A 23 7.07 -7.12 9.18
N LEU A 24 8.21 -7.53 8.59
CA LEU A 24 8.80 -6.81 7.46
C LEU A 24 7.87 -6.92 6.24
N VAL A 25 7.40 -5.78 5.75
CA VAL A 25 6.49 -5.65 4.61
C VAL A 25 7.26 -5.23 3.37
N HIS A 26 7.17 -6.03 2.32
CA HIS A 26 7.58 -5.67 0.96
C HIS A 26 6.35 -5.15 0.22
N LEU A 27 6.26 -3.84 0.10
CA LEU A 27 5.17 -3.14 -0.60
C LEU A 27 5.42 -3.23 -2.09
N LEU A 28 4.51 -3.91 -2.80
CA LEU A 28 4.64 -4.17 -4.23
C LEU A 28 3.78 -3.22 -5.05
N SER A 29 4.26 -2.87 -6.24
CA SER A 29 3.46 -2.25 -7.29
C SER A 29 2.38 -3.22 -7.81
N PRO A 30 1.41 -2.73 -8.60
CA PRO A 30 0.42 -3.61 -9.23
C PRO A 30 1.02 -4.74 -10.08
N ALA A 31 2.22 -4.54 -10.64
CA ALA A 31 2.96 -5.52 -11.42
C ALA A 31 3.86 -6.45 -10.57
N GLY A 32 3.76 -6.38 -9.24
CA GLY A 32 4.52 -7.24 -8.32
C GLY A 32 5.98 -6.82 -8.11
N ARG A 33 6.38 -5.63 -8.58
CA ARG A 33 7.74 -5.10 -8.37
C ARG A 33 7.83 -4.40 -7.01
N PRO A 34 8.94 -4.54 -6.24
CA PRO A 34 9.11 -3.81 -5.00
C PRO A 34 9.03 -2.29 -5.23
N ALA A 35 8.20 -1.62 -4.42
CA ALA A 35 8.06 -0.16 -4.41
C ALA A 35 8.64 0.45 -3.11
N ALA A 36 8.52 -0.28 -1.99
CA ALA A 36 9.16 0.05 -0.73
C ALA A 36 9.29 -1.21 0.15
N VAL A 37 10.17 -1.15 1.15
CA VAL A 37 10.28 -2.15 2.21
C VAL A 37 10.23 -1.43 3.56
N THR A 38 9.38 -1.88 4.47
CA THR A 38 9.24 -1.26 5.81
C THR A 38 8.86 -2.28 6.87
N ALA A 39 9.32 -2.09 8.11
CA ALA A 39 8.79 -2.75 9.30
C ALA A 39 7.90 -1.81 10.14
N ASP A 40 7.81 -0.53 9.76
CA ASP A 40 6.98 0.50 10.36
C ASP A 40 6.05 1.10 9.29
N LEU A 41 4.83 0.57 9.23
CA LEU A 41 3.83 0.94 8.26
C LEU A 41 3.25 2.33 8.57
N ALA A 42 3.17 2.71 9.85
CA ALA A 42 2.64 4.00 10.27
C ALA A 42 3.57 5.14 9.81
N SER A 43 4.88 5.00 10.03
CA SER A 43 5.87 5.96 9.52
C SER A 43 5.92 5.96 8.00
N PHE A 44 5.76 4.79 7.36
CA PHE A 44 5.65 4.73 5.90
C PHE A 44 4.47 5.54 5.38
N TRP A 45 3.28 5.43 5.96
CA TRP A 45 2.12 6.21 5.49
C TRP A 45 2.30 7.71 5.67
N ARG A 46 2.87 8.14 6.79
CA ARG A 46 3.11 9.56 7.10
C ARG A 46 4.17 10.20 6.19
N GLU A 47 5.24 9.48 5.88
CA GLU A 47 6.45 10.08 5.31
C GLU A 47 6.81 9.48 3.94
N GLY A 48 6.84 8.14 3.83
CA GLY A 48 7.31 7.44 2.63
C GLY A 48 6.28 7.35 1.49
N TYR A 49 4.99 7.24 1.83
CA TYR A 49 3.94 6.99 0.86
C TYR A 49 3.81 8.11 -0.18
N LYS A 50 4.03 9.38 0.20
CA LYS A 50 3.89 10.51 -0.72
C LYS A 50 4.78 10.37 -1.96
N ALA A 51 6.04 9.94 -1.78
CA ALA A 51 6.97 9.73 -2.88
C ALA A 51 6.58 8.50 -3.72
N VAL A 52 6.30 7.38 -3.06
CA VAL A 52 5.87 6.13 -3.73
C VAL A 52 4.59 6.35 -4.53
N ARG A 53 3.62 7.07 -3.96
CA ARG A 53 2.37 7.46 -4.62
C ARG A 53 2.63 8.27 -5.88
N ALA A 54 3.55 9.24 -5.83
CA ALA A 54 3.86 10.08 -6.97
C ALA A 54 4.43 9.27 -8.16
N GLU A 55 5.27 8.28 -7.88
CA GLU A 55 5.78 7.37 -8.91
C GLU A 55 4.68 6.42 -9.42
N LEU A 56 4.01 5.71 -8.50
CA LEU A 56 3.05 4.67 -8.85
C LEU A 56 1.84 5.22 -9.58
N ARG A 57 1.37 6.43 -9.25
CA ARG A 57 0.25 7.06 -9.98
C ARG A 57 0.59 7.38 -11.42
N GLY A 58 1.85 7.69 -11.73
CA GLY A 58 2.32 7.91 -13.10
C GLY A 58 2.41 6.61 -13.89
N ARG A 59 2.97 5.56 -13.29
CA ARG A 59 3.17 4.25 -13.94
C ARG A 59 1.88 3.41 -14.03
N TYR A 60 0.99 3.56 -13.07
CA TYR A 60 -0.22 2.73 -12.91
C TYR A 60 -1.47 3.59 -12.65
N PRO A 61 -1.87 4.47 -13.59
CA PRO A 61 -2.95 5.45 -13.37
C PRO A 61 -4.34 4.83 -13.17
N LYS A 62 -4.52 3.54 -13.51
CA LYS A 62 -5.81 2.83 -13.35
C LYS A 62 -6.06 2.31 -11.93
N HIS A 63 -5.06 2.37 -11.04
CA HIS A 63 -5.17 1.89 -9.65
C HIS A 63 -5.51 3.05 -8.69
N PRO A 64 -6.14 2.75 -7.54
CA PRO A 64 -6.45 3.76 -6.55
C PRO A 64 -5.18 4.19 -5.81
N TRP A 65 -4.93 5.50 -5.80
CA TRP A 65 -3.81 6.13 -5.10
C TRP A 65 -4.33 7.29 -4.23
N PRO A 66 -5.01 6.98 -3.11
CA PRO A 66 -5.62 7.99 -2.25
C PRO A 66 -4.58 8.95 -1.68
N GLU A 67 -5.00 10.15 -1.27
CA GLU A 67 -4.11 11.07 -0.57
C GLU A 67 -3.87 10.63 0.88
N ASP A 68 -4.91 10.09 1.51
CA ASP A 68 -4.85 9.47 2.82
C ASP A 68 -5.04 7.93 2.69
N PRO A 69 -3.94 7.15 2.69
CA PRO A 69 -3.99 5.70 2.48
C PRO A 69 -4.47 4.93 3.72
N ALA A 70 -4.41 5.52 4.91
CA ALA A 70 -4.75 4.86 6.16
C ALA A 70 -6.26 4.85 6.44
N THR A 71 -7.05 5.59 5.66
CA THR A 71 -8.51 5.74 5.86
C THR A 71 -9.36 5.12 4.75
N VAL A 72 -8.75 4.66 3.66
CA VAL A 72 -9.46 4.08 2.51
C VAL A 72 -9.49 2.55 2.60
N PRO A 73 -10.60 1.88 2.27
CA PRO A 73 -10.65 0.42 2.26
C PRO A 73 -9.61 -0.22 1.32
N ALA A 74 -8.99 -1.30 1.77
CA ALA A 74 -8.10 -2.14 0.97
C ALA A 74 -8.80 -2.69 -0.27
N THR A 75 -8.04 -2.85 -1.36
CA THR A 75 -8.57 -3.43 -2.59
C THR A 75 -7.47 -4.07 -3.43
N ARG A 76 -7.81 -5.17 -4.11
CA ARG A 76 -6.93 -5.77 -5.14
C ARG A 76 -7.20 -5.25 -6.55
N TYR A 77 -8.20 -4.38 -6.71
CA TYR A 77 -8.76 -4.01 -8.01
C TYR A 77 -8.30 -2.63 -8.51
N THR A 78 -8.56 -2.36 -9.78
CA THR A 78 -8.45 -1.03 -10.38
C THR A 78 -9.64 -0.15 -9.99
N THR A 79 -9.48 1.16 -10.07
CA THR A 79 -10.52 2.16 -9.73
C THR A 79 -11.82 1.94 -10.51
N ALA A 80 -11.72 1.59 -11.81
CA ALA A 80 -12.90 1.32 -12.64
C ALA A 80 -13.66 0.05 -12.23
N ARG A 81 -13.00 -0.91 -11.58
CA ARG A 81 -13.65 -2.12 -11.08
C ARG A 81 -14.30 -1.89 -9.72
N LEU A 82 -13.68 -1.08 -8.86
CA LEU A 82 -14.28 -0.64 -7.59
C LEU A 82 -15.62 0.09 -7.78
N LYS A 83 -15.74 0.92 -8.82
CA LYS A 83 -16.99 1.65 -9.10
C LYS A 83 -18.15 0.76 -9.59
N ARG A 84 -17.89 -0.52 -9.88
CA ARG A 84 -18.86 -1.48 -10.42
C ARG A 84 -19.31 -2.53 -9.40
N SER A 85 -18.66 -2.58 -8.24
CA SER A 85 -18.94 -3.48 -7.12
C SER A 85 -19.71 -2.74 -6.04
#